data_AF-C5H5D8-F1
#
_entry.id   AF-C5H5D8-F1
#
_cell.length_a   1.000
_cell.length_b   1.000
_cell.length_c   1.000
_cell.angle_alpha   90.00
_cell.angle_beta   90.00
_cell.angle_gamma   90.00
#
_symmetry.space_group_name_H-M   'P 1'
#
loop_
_entity.id
_entity.type
_entity.pdbx_description
1 polymer ?
#
loop_
_entity_poly.entity_id
_entity_poly.type
_entity_poly.pdbx_seq_one_letter_code
_entity_poly.pdbx_strand_id
1 'polypeptide(L)'
;EFSGLANCLAKIFKSDGLMGLYRGFSVSVQGIIIYRAAYFGFFDTAKGMLPDPKNTPLVISWMIAQTVTTVSGIISYPFDTVRRRMMMQ
;
A
#
# COMPACT_ATOMS: atom_id res chain seq x y z
N GLU A 1 6.50 -8.87 25.45
CA GLU A 1 6.37 -9.91 24.39
C GLU A 1 4.93 -10.36 24.22
N PHE A 2 4.63 -10.87 23.02
CA PHE A 2 3.34 -11.43 22.61
C PHE A 2 3.55 -12.89 22.19
N SER A 3 2.69 -13.81 22.64
CA SER A 3 2.82 -15.24 22.33
C SER A 3 2.11 -15.66 21.04
N GLY A 4 1.40 -14.74 20.39
CA GLY A 4 0.65 -14.99 19.15
C GLY A 4 -0.31 -13.85 18.82
N LEU A 5 -1.01 -13.97 17.70
CA LEU A 5 -1.92 -12.93 17.18
C LEU A 5 -3.08 -12.63 18.14
N ALA A 6 -3.72 -13.67 18.68
CA ALA A 6 -4.80 -13.53 19.66
C ALA A 6 -4.33 -12.88 20.97
N ASN A 7 -3.12 -13.24 21.43
CA ASN A 7 -2.51 -12.63 22.62
C ASN A 7 -2.17 -11.16 22.39
N CYS A 8 -1.69 -10.80 21.20
CA CYS A 8 -1.43 -9.42 20.79
C CYS A 8 -2.71 -8.57 20.80
N LEU A 9 -3.75 -9.03 20.12
CA LEU A 9 -5.05 -8.33 20.06
C LEU A 9 -5.65 -8.13 21.46
N ALA A 10 -5.70 -9.19 22.28
CA ALA A 10 -6.26 -9.10 23.63
C ALA A 10 -5.45 -8.15 24.54
N LYS A 11 -4.13 -8.13 24.42
CA LYS A 11 -3.25 -7.30 25.23
C LYS A 11 -3.31 -5.83 24.85
N ILE A 12 -3.35 -5.51 23.55
CA ILE A 12 -3.54 -4.14 23.04
C ILE A 12 -4.95 -3.63 23.38
N PHE A 13 -5.98 -4.47 23.19
CA PHE A 13 -7.34 -4.09 23.55
C PHE A 13 -7.51 -3.80 25.04
N LYS A 14 -6.78 -4.54 25.91
CA LYS A 14 -6.80 -4.30 27.35
C LYS A 14 -6.02 -3.05 27.77
N SER A 15 -4.97 -2.65 27.05
CA SER A 15 -4.18 -1.45 27.37
C SER A 15 -4.76 -0.15 26.79
N ASP A 16 -5.07 -0.15 25.49
CA ASP A 16 -5.40 1.03 24.71
C ASP A 16 -6.82 0.97 24.08
N GLY A 17 -7.57 -0.10 24.38
CA GLY A 17 -8.93 -0.28 23.88
C GLY A 17 -9.00 -0.47 22.36
N LEU A 18 -10.16 -0.12 21.80
CA LEU A 18 -10.39 -0.10 20.35
C LEU A 18 -9.49 0.91 19.64
N MET A 19 -9.18 2.05 20.28
CA MET A 19 -8.38 3.10 19.68
C MET A 19 -6.94 2.63 19.41
N GLY A 20 -6.37 1.82 20.30
CA GLY A 20 -5.05 1.20 20.12
C GLY A 20 -4.96 0.30 18.88
N LEU A 21 -6.00 -0.50 18.63
CA LEU A 21 -6.05 -1.39 17.46
C LEU A 21 -6.13 -0.65 16.12
N TYR A 22 -6.71 0.56 16.11
CA TYR A 22 -6.88 1.38 14.90
C TYR A 22 -5.87 2.54 14.81
N ARG A 23 -4.80 2.53 15.64
CA ARG A 23 -3.73 3.53 15.53
C ARG A 23 -3.13 3.52 14.11
N GLY A 24 -3.16 4.69 13.48
CA GLY A 24 -2.69 4.89 12.12
C GLY A 24 -3.68 4.60 11.00
N PHE A 25 -4.96 4.41 11.31
CA PHE A 25 -6.01 4.25 10.29
C PHE A 25 -6.10 5.44 9.31
N SER A 26 -6.04 6.68 9.79
CA SER A 26 -6.12 7.88 8.94
C SER A 26 -4.98 7.96 7.91
N VAL A 27 -3.75 7.70 8.34
CA VAL A 27 -2.58 7.66 7.46
C VAL A 27 -2.64 6.45 6.51
N SER A 28 -3.20 5.33 6.96
CA SER A 28 -3.48 4.19 6.06
C SER A 28 -4.45 4.56 4.95
N VAL A 29 -5.49 5.34 5.23
CA VAL A 29 -6.46 5.81 4.22
C VAL A 29 -5.79 6.78 3.25
N GLN A 30 -4.95 7.69 3.72
CA GLN A 30 -4.19 8.58 2.82
C GLN A 30 -3.22 7.79 1.94
N GLY A 31 -2.50 6.82 2.52
CA GLY A 31 -1.57 5.95 1.79
C GLY A 31 -2.25 5.12 0.71
N ILE A 32 -3.43 4.54 0.95
CA ILE A 32 -4.15 3.74 -0.06
C ILE A 32 -4.67 4.63 -1.21
N ILE A 33 -5.12 5.85 -0.90
CA ILE A 33 -5.57 6.80 -1.93
C ILE A 33 -4.41 7.19 -2.83
N ILE A 34 -3.26 7.55 -2.26
CA ILE A 34 -2.06 7.93 -3.01
C ILE A 34 -1.54 6.75 -3.84
N TYR A 35 -1.49 5.55 -3.24
CA TYR A 35 -1.08 4.34 -3.94
C TYR A 35 -1.97 4.05 -5.14
N ARG A 36 -3.30 4.10 -4.98
CA ARG A 36 -4.23 3.85 -6.11
C ARG A 36 -4.18 4.95 -7.15
N ALA A 37 -4.10 6.21 -6.75
CA ALA A 37 -4.01 7.34 -7.67
C ALA A 37 -2.72 7.24 -8.52
N ALA A 38 -1.58 6.96 -7.89
CA ALA A 38 -0.32 6.70 -8.59
C ALA A 38 -0.44 5.48 -9.51
N TYR A 39 -0.96 4.36 -9.01
CA TYR A 39 -1.08 3.13 -9.78
C TYR A 39 -1.90 3.32 -11.04
N PHE A 40 -3.12 3.86 -10.92
CA PHE A 40 -3.97 4.10 -12.08
C PHE A 40 -3.37 5.16 -13.00
N GLY A 41 -2.83 6.26 -12.46
CA GLY A 41 -2.22 7.32 -13.28
C GLY A 41 -1.03 6.83 -14.10
N PHE A 42 -0.09 6.11 -13.49
CA PHE A 42 1.07 5.56 -14.19
C PHE A 42 0.68 4.44 -15.16
N PHE A 43 -0.29 3.59 -14.79
CA PHE A 43 -0.73 2.51 -15.67
C PHE A 43 -1.44 3.04 -16.91
N ASP A 44 -2.30 4.06 -16.78
CA ASP A 44 -2.99 4.67 -17.92
C ASP A 44 -2.02 5.44 -18.81
N THR A 45 -1.06 6.17 -18.22
CA THR A 45 0.00 6.86 -18.97
C THR A 45 0.86 5.85 -19.73
N ALA A 46 1.30 4.77 -19.07
CA ALA A 46 2.09 3.73 -19.70
C ALA A 46 1.32 3.04 -20.84
N LYS A 47 0.02 2.79 -20.65
CA LYS A 47 -0.88 2.25 -21.68
C LYS A 47 -1.07 3.18 -22.87
N GLY A 48 -1.25 4.48 -22.63
CA GLY A 48 -1.40 5.49 -23.68
C GLY A 48 -0.13 5.75 -24.49
N MET A 49 1.05 5.44 -23.94
CA MET A 49 2.33 5.54 -24.64
C MET A 49 2.64 4.30 -25.51
N LEU A 50 1.90 3.21 -25.40
CA LEU A 50 2.11 2.04 -26.26
C LEU A 50 1.44 2.23 -27.62
N PRO A 51 2.17 2.03 -28.73
CA PRO A 51 1.63 2.18 -30.07
C PRO A 51 0.56 1.13 -30.42
N ASP A 52 0.54 -0.03 -29.74
CA ASP A 52 -0.43 -1.10 -30.03
C ASP A 52 -0.78 -1.93 -28.76
N PRO A 53 -1.79 -1.54 -27.97
CA PRO A 53 -2.12 -2.18 -26.69
C PRO A 53 -2.56 -3.65 -26.83
N LYS A 54 -3.04 -4.07 -28.01
CA LYS A 54 -3.57 -5.42 -28.26
C LYS A 54 -2.52 -6.42 -28.76
N ASN A 55 -1.44 -5.93 -29.39
CA ASN A 55 -0.33 -6.77 -29.90
C ASN A 55 0.92 -6.73 -29.00
N THR A 56 0.81 -6.12 -27.81
CA THR A 56 1.95 -6.05 -26.88
C THR A 56 2.27 -7.45 -26.34
N PRO A 57 3.52 -7.93 -26.47
CA PRO A 57 3.95 -9.19 -25.86
C PRO A 57 3.64 -9.24 -24.37
N LEU A 58 3.17 -10.40 -23.87
CA LEU A 58 2.84 -10.61 -22.45
C LEU A 58 3.98 -10.15 -21.51
N VAL A 59 5.23 -10.36 -21.90
CA VAL A 59 6.42 -9.96 -21.14
C VAL A 59 6.50 -8.44 -20.97
N ILE A 60 6.20 -7.67 -22.02
CA ILE A 60 6.26 -6.20 -21.97
C ILE A 60 5.13 -5.66 -21.08
N SER A 61 3.91 -6.18 -21.24
CA SER A 61 2.77 -5.83 -20.38
C SER A 61 3.04 -6.18 -18.91
N TRP A 62 3.69 -7.31 -18.65
CA TRP A 62 4.09 -7.72 -17.30
C TRP A 62 5.18 -6.79 -16.72
N MET A 63 6.20 -6.43 -17.50
CA MET A 63 7.24 -5.49 -17.05
C MET A 63 6.68 -4.11 -16.73
N ILE A 64 5.74 -3.61 -17.54
CA ILE A 64 5.05 -2.33 -17.27
C ILE A 64 4.25 -2.44 -15.98
N ALA A 65 3.49 -3.52 -15.79
CA ALA A 65 2.73 -3.73 -14.56
C ALA A 65 3.63 -3.78 -13.32
N GLN A 66 4.78 -4.45 -13.38
CA GLN A 66 5.76 -4.48 -12.29
C GLN A 66 6.32 -3.08 -12.02
N THR A 67 6.76 -2.37 -13.05
CA THR A 67 7.33 -1.02 -12.93
C THR A 67 6.34 -0.06 -12.29
N VAL A 68 5.09 -0.06 -12.75
CA VAL A 68 4.03 0.78 -12.19
C VAL A 68 3.75 0.44 -10.73
N THR A 69 3.73 -0.85 -10.39
CA THR A 69 3.53 -1.31 -9.00
C THR A 69 4.67 -0.86 -8.10
N THR A 70 5.92 -1.03 -8.55
CA THR A 70 7.11 -0.61 -7.78
C THR A 70 7.14 0.91 -7.57
N VAL A 71 6.90 1.70 -8.61
CA VAL A 71 6.88 3.17 -8.51
C VAL A 71 5.76 3.65 -7.58
N SER A 72 4.55 3.10 -7.73
CA SER A 72 3.42 3.44 -6.85
C SER A 72 3.70 3.04 -5.40
N GLY A 73 4.34 1.90 -5.20
CA GLY A 73 4.82 1.43 -3.90
C GLY A 73 5.79 2.42 -3.27
N ILE A 74 6.82 2.86 -4.00
CA ILE A 74 7.83 3.82 -3.52
C ILE A 74 7.18 5.16 -3.15
N ILE A 75 6.25 5.67 -3.95
CA ILE A 75 5.54 6.93 -3.68
C ILE A 75 4.70 6.83 -2.40
N SER A 76 4.04 5.70 -2.18
CA SER A 76 3.23 5.47 -0.97
C SER A 76 4.05 5.08 0.27
N TYR A 77 5.33 4.75 0.11
CA TYR A 77 6.19 4.21 1.16
C TYR A 77 6.37 5.12 2.38
N PRO A 78 6.44 6.47 2.26
CA PRO A 78 6.48 7.35 3.43
C PRO A 78 5.24 7.20 4.31
N PHE A 79 4.06 7.06 3.71
CA PHE A 79 2.80 6.85 4.43
C PHE A 79 2.77 5.48 5.12
N ASP A 80 3.27 4.45 4.45
CA ASP A 80 3.39 3.11 5.05
C ASP A 80 4.35 3.12 6.24
N THR A 81 5.46 3.85 6.14
CA THR A 81 6.44 4.01 7.22
C THR A 81 5.80 4.68 8.44
N VAL A 82 5.10 5.80 8.25
CA VAL A 82 4.43 6.53 9.34
C VAL A 82 3.29 5.68 9.95
N ARG A 83 2.52 4.98 9.12
CA ARG A 83 1.50 4.02 9.58
C ARG A 83 2.09 2.96 10.52
N ARG A 84 3.20 2.33 10.11
CA ARG A 84 3.85 1.29 10.94
C ARG A 84 4.42 1.88 12.23
N ARG A 85 4.98 3.09 12.19
CA ARG A 85 5.46 3.78 13.40
C ARG A 85 4.33 4.02 14.40
N MET A 86 3.14 4.43 13.94
CA MET A 86 1.99 4.63 14.82
C MET A 86 1.40 3.34 15.36
N MET A 87 1.45 2.23 14.62
CA MET A 87 0.99 0.92 15.09
C MET A 87 1.91 0.28 16.13
N MET A 88 3.17 0.70 16.17
CA MET A 88 4.17 0.24 17.14
C MET A 88 4.19 1.08 18.44
N GLN A 89 3.44 2.18 18.49
CA GLN A 89 3.24 3.02 19.67
C GLN A 89 2.03 2.53 20.46
#